data_AF-A0A0U1KZR6-F1
#
_entry.id   AF-A0A0U1KZR6-F1
#
_cell.length_a   1.000
_cell.length_b   1.000
_cell.length_c   1.000
_cell.angle_alpha   90.00
_cell.angle_beta   90.00
_cell.angle_gamma   90.00
#
_symmetry.space_group_name_H-M   'P 1'
#
loop_
_entity.id
_entity.type
_entity.pdbx_description
1 polymer ?
#
loop_
_entity_poly.entity_id
_entity_poly.type
_entity_poly.pdbx_seq_one_letter_code
_entity_poly.pdbx_strand_id
1 'polypeptide(L)'
;MAKSGVMLVKNNSPETANKKKKYYRKNVEFFKLIEKIKLWPSRTGMLHGIKSIKITGEIAEIITHCDEKFIVWNSRTSRAARWLRNKWCVCACKKCKIPTWKIEKYTSTMMTQKWGSNL
;
A
#
# COMPACT_ATOMS: atom_id res chain seq x y z
N MET A 1 32.85 -19.40 34.79
CA MET A 1 31.60 -19.96 35.35
C MET A 1 31.12 -18.92 36.36
N ALA A 2 29.97 -18.25 36.25
CA ALA A 2 28.62 -18.77 36.06
C ALA A 2 27.76 -17.84 35.19
N LYS A 3 26.86 -18.45 34.41
CA LYS A 3 25.75 -17.80 33.70
C LYS A 3 24.54 -17.80 34.64
N SER A 4 23.91 -16.65 34.82
CA SER A 4 22.56 -16.51 35.36
C SER A 4 22.02 -15.21 34.74
N GLY A 5 21.05 -15.19 33.83
CA GLY A 5 19.95 -16.12 33.59
C GLY A 5 18.69 -15.63 34.28
N VAL A 6 18.13 -14.49 33.85
CA VAL A 6 16.69 -14.22 33.99
C VAL A 6 16.19 -13.42 32.78
N MET A 7 15.25 -14.04 32.07
CA MET A 7 14.47 -13.51 30.97
C MET A 7 13.20 -12.81 31.47
N LEU A 8 12.81 -11.75 30.75
CA LEU A 8 11.46 -11.27 30.44
C LEU A 8 10.57 -10.74 31.58
N VAL A 9 10.15 -9.48 31.42
CA VAL A 9 8.72 -9.14 31.52
C VAL A 9 8.32 -8.34 30.28
N LYS A 10 7.55 -8.98 29.40
CA LYS A 10 6.82 -8.33 28.31
C LYS A 10 5.59 -7.65 28.92
N ASN A 11 5.61 -6.32 29.00
CA ASN A 11 4.40 -5.55 29.29
C ASN A 11 3.52 -5.49 28.03
N ASN A 12 2.64 -6.48 27.86
CA ASN A 12 1.52 -6.39 26.93
C ASN A 12 0.35 -5.68 27.64
N SER A 13 0.24 -4.36 27.50
CA SER A 13 -0.97 -3.65 27.92
C SER A 13 -2.09 -3.81 26.87
N PRO A 14 -3.35 -4.04 27.28
CA PRO A 14 -4.45 -4.40 26.38
C PRO A 14 -5.10 -3.18 25.67
N GLU A 15 -4.62 -1.95 25.91
CA GLU A 15 -5.28 -0.72 25.43
C GLU A 15 -5.09 -0.42 23.94
N THR A 16 -4.21 -1.15 23.24
CA THR A 16 -3.89 -0.88 21.83
C THR A 16 -4.79 -1.62 20.83
N ALA A 17 -5.70 -2.48 21.31
CA ALA A 17 -6.48 -3.37 20.45
C ALA A 17 -7.58 -2.69 19.61
N ASN A 18 -8.01 -1.46 19.93
CA ASN A 18 -9.19 -0.87 19.29
C ASN A 18 -9.09 0.62 18.89
N LYS A 19 -7.88 1.16 18.71
CA LYS A 19 -7.72 2.43 18.00
C LYS A 19 -7.55 2.13 16.51
N LYS A 20 -8.66 2.08 15.76
CA LYS A 20 -8.62 2.11 14.28
C LYS A 20 -7.73 3.29 13.87
N LYS A 21 -6.49 3.02 13.46
CA LYS A 21 -5.50 4.06 13.14
C LYS A 21 -6.07 4.95 12.04
N LYS A 22 -6.46 6.19 12.39
CA LYS A 22 -6.94 7.19 11.43
C LYS A 22 -5.73 7.68 10.63
N TYR A 23 -5.61 7.22 9.38
CA TYR A 23 -4.60 7.71 8.46
C TYR A 23 -4.95 9.14 8.02
N TYR A 24 -4.07 10.10 8.32
CA TYR A 24 -4.19 11.52 7.99
C TYR A 24 -4.36 11.75 6.47
N ARG A 25 -5.03 12.85 6.10
CA ARG A 25 -5.25 13.28 4.70
C ARG A 25 -3.90 13.45 3.98
N LYS A 26 -3.68 12.68 2.92
CA LYS A 26 -2.40 12.66 2.18
C LYS A 26 -2.55 13.45 0.90
N ASN A 27 -1.67 14.44 0.73
CA ASN A 27 -1.74 15.43 -0.33
C ASN A 27 -0.96 15.05 -1.61
N VAL A 28 -0.62 13.77 -1.80
CA VAL A 28 0.12 13.30 -2.98
C VAL A 28 -0.83 13.02 -4.13
N GLU A 29 -0.43 13.42 -5.33
CA GLU A 29 -1.10 13.10 -6.58
C GLU A 29 -1.20 11.58 -6.80
N PHE A 30 -2.29 11.11 -7.42
CA PHE A 30 -2.58 9.68 -7.47
C PHE A 30 -1.62 8.92 -8.37
N PHE A 31 -1.25 9.48 -9.53
CA PHE A 31 -0.31 8.83 -10.44
C PHE A 31 1.09 8.70 -9.85
N LYS A 32 1.61 9.77 -9.22
CA LYS A 32 2.89 9.72 -8.48
C LYS A 32 2.91 8.61 -7.41
N LEU A 33 1.79 8.45 -6.70
CA LEU A 33 1.63 7.38 -5.71
C LEU A 33 1.76 5.99 -6.34
N ILE A 34 1.08 5.78 -7.47
CA ILE A 34 1.08 4.50 -8.18
C ILE A 34 2.45 4.22 -8.78
N GLU A 35 3.10 5.22 -9.38
CA GLU A 35 4.43 5.07 -9.96
C GLU A 35 5.46 4.65 -8.93
N LYS A 36 5.38 5.18 -7.71
CA LYS A 36 6.28 4.81 -6.62
C LYS A 36 6.04 3.40 -6.10
N ILE A 37 4.77 3.01 -5.94
CA ILE A 37 4.41 1.73 -5.31
C ILE A 37 4.44 0.58 -6.32
N LYS A 38 4.08 0.85 -7.59
CA LYS A 38 3.88 -0.12 -8.67
C LYS A 38 2.95 -1.28 -8.29
N LEU A 39 1.90 -0.98 -7.51
CA LEU A 39 0.83 -1.91 -7.14
C LEU A 39 -0.53 -1.24 -7.38
N TRP A 40 -1.51 -2.04 -7.79
CA TRP A 40 -2.86 -1.60 -8.07
C TRP A 40 -3.88 -2.30 -7.17
N PRO A 41 -4.72 -1.56 -6.43
CA PRO A 41 -5.84 -2.14 -5.70
C PRO A 41 -7.04 -2.36 -6.63
N SER A 42 -7.43 -3.61 -6.85
CA SER A 42 -8.69 -3.92 -7.53
C SER A 42 -9.89 -3.57 -6.64
N ARG A 43 -11.10 -3.50 -7.23
CA ARG A 43 -12.32 -3.23 -6.46
C ARG A 43 -12.68 -4.34 -5.46
N THR A 44 -12.20 -5.56 -5.69
CA THR A 44 -12.50 -6.76 -4.90
C THR A 44 -11.66 -6.92 -3.63
N GLY A 45 -10.62 -6.11 -3.43
CA GLY A 45 -9.70 -6.29 -2.29
C GLY A 45 -8.35 -6.88 -2.67
N MET A 46 -8.18 -7.27 -3.94
CA MET A 46 -6.95 -7.90 -4.44
C MET A 46 -5.94 -6.85 -4.91
N LEU A 47 -4.67 -7.06 -4.53
CA LEU A 47 -3.53 -6.25 -4.95
C LEU A 47 -2.88 -6.87 -6.19
N HIS A 48 -2.77 -6.09 -7.26
CA HIS A 48 -2.15 -6.48 -8.52
C HIS A 48 -0.79 -5.79 -8.66
N GLY A 49 0.16 -6.48 -9.29
CA GLY A 49 1.42 -5.87 -9.69
C GLY A 49 1.21 -5.08 -10.99
N ILE A 50 1.74 -3.87 -11.07
CA ILE A 50 1.67 -3.06 -12.28
C ILE A 50 2.90 -3.33 -13.14
N LYS A 51 2.67 -3.70 -14.40
CA LYS A 51 3.68 -3.97 -15.42
C LYS A 51 4.06 -2.69 -16.17
N SER A 52 3.08 -1.91 -16.61
CA SER A 52 3.31 -0.62 -17.25
C SER A 52 2.22 0.39 -16.89
N ILE A 53 2.59 1.67 -16.95
CA ILE A 53 1.71 2.82 -16.75
C ILE A 53 2.05 3.80 -17.86
N LYS A 54 1.05 4.21 -18.63
CA LYS A 54 1.17 5.26 -19.64
C LYS A 54 0.23 6.39 -19.26
N ILE A 55 0.80 7.50 -18.81
CA ILE A 55 0.05 8.70 -18.39
C ILE A 55 -0.19 9.58 -19.63
N THR A 56 -1.40 10.10 -19.77
CA THR A 56 -1.79 11.03 -20.84
C THR A 56 -2.73 12.06 -20.26
N GLY A 57 -2.18 13.20 -19.82
CA GLY A 57 -2.94 14.22 -19.09
C GLY A 57 -3.52 13.67 -17.79
N GLU A 58 -4.84 13.81 -17.63
CA GLU A 58 -5.58 13.38 -16.43
C GLU A 58 -5.93 11.89 -16.40
N ILE A 59 -5.58 11.14 -17.44
CA ILE A 59 -5.80 9.69 -17.51
C ILE A 59 -4.50 8.90 -17.58
N ALA A 60 -4.55 7.67 -17.12
CA ALA A 60 -3.47 6.71 -17.29
C ALA A 60 -4.01 5.36 -17.75
N GLU A 61 -3.35 4.78 -18.74
CA GLU A 61 -3.53 3.38 -19.11
C GLU A 61 -2.60 2.52 -18.25
N ILE A 62 -3.17 1.56 -17.53
CA ILE A 62 -2.44 0.66 -16.65
C ILE A 62 -2.54 -0.75 -17.21
N ILE A 63 -1.40 -1.43 -17.31
CA ILE A 63 -1.30 -2.84 -17.61
C ILE A 63 -0.72 -3.55 -16.39
N THR A 64 -1.42 -4.57 -15.90
CA THR A 64 -0.97 -5.38 -14.76
C THR A 64 -0.11 -6.56 -15.21
N HIS A 65 0.59 -7.19 -14.27
CA HIS A 65 1.33 -8.43 -14.54
C HIS A 65 0.43 -9.65 -14.82
N CYS A 66 -0.87 -9.56 -14.55
CA CYS A 66 -1.85 -10.56 -15.00
C CYS A 66 -2.55 -10.17 -16.31
N ASP A 67 -1.96 -9.23 -17.05
CA ASP A 67 -2.37 -8.75 -18.37
C ASP A 67 -3.76 -8.09 -18.42
N GLU A 68 -4.33 -7.71 -17.27
CA GLU A 68 -5.48 -6.82 -17.24
C GLU A 68 -5.06 -5.40 -17.65
N LYS A 69 -5.84 -4.80 -18.55
CA LYS A 69 -5.65 -3.44 -19.06
C LYS A 69 -6.86 -2.59 -18.73
N PHE A 70 -6.63 -1.39 -18.22
CA PHE A 70 -7.72 -0.47 -17.90
C PHE A 70 -7.23 0.98 -17.84
N ILE A 71 -8.17 1.91 -18.02
CA ILE A 71 -7.94 3.34 -17.96
C ILE A 71 -8.38 3.87 -16.61
N VAL A 72 -7.59 4.76 -16.02
CA VAL A 72 -7.86 5.37 -14.72
C VAL A 72 -7.68 6.87 -14.77
N TRP A 73 -8.48 7.59 -14.00
CA TRP A 73 -8.38 9.04 -13.85
C TRP A 73 -7.46 9.40 -12.69
N ASN A 74 -6.77 10.54 -12.81
CA ASN A 74 -5.92 11.11 -11.77
C ASN A 74 -6.77 11.73 -10.65
N SER A 75 -7.40 10.90 -9.84
CA SER A 75 -8.26 11.36 -8.75
C SER A 75 -7.69 10.99 -7.38
N ARG A 76 -7.43 12.04 -6.58
CA ARG A 76 -6.98 11.95 -5.18
C ARG A 76 -8.04 11.38 -4.25
N THR A 77 -9.31 11.42 -4.64
CA THR A 77 -10.46 10.95 -3.86
C THR A 77 -10.97 9.59 -4.32
N SER A 78 -10.40 9.04 -5.41
CA SER A 78 -10.77 7.73 -5.93
C SER A 78 -10.65 6.62 -4.87
N ARG A 79 -11.45 5.57 -5.05
CA ARG A 79 -11.40 4.37 -4.20
C ARG A 79 -9.99 3.78 -4.20
N ALA A 80 -9.36 3.64 -5.36
CA ALA A 80 -8.00 3.10 -5.48
C ALA A 80 -6.97 3.98 -4.74
N ALA A 81 -7.05 5.31 -4.86
CA ALA A 81 -6.18 6.22 -4.10
C ALA A 81 -6.38 6.07 -2.58
N ARG A 82 -7.62 5.97 -2.11
CA ARG A 82 -7.92 5.72 -0.69
C ARG A 82 -7.38 4.37 -0.23
N TRP A 83 -7.51 3.33 -1.04
CA TRP A 83 -7.10 1.97 -0.70
C TRP A 83 -5.59 1.84 -0.65
N LEU A 84 -4.86 2.39 -1.62
CA LEU A 84 -3.39 2.42 -1.57
C LEU A 84 -2.89 3.13 -0.32
N ARG A 85 -3.52 4.27 0.00
CA ARG A 85 -3.14 5.07 1.16
C ARG A 85 -3.46 4.37 2.48
N ASN A 86 -4.64 3.81 2.62
CA ASN A 86 -5.09 3.23 3.89
C ASN A 86 -4.74 1.74 4.03
N LYS A 87 -4.18 1.14 2.97
CA LYS A 87 -3.80 -0.28 2.90
C LYS A 87 -4.97 -1.21 3.19
N TRP A 88 -6.10 -0.94 2.55
CA TRP A 88 -7.31 -1.74 2.70
C TRP A 88 -7.33 -3.01 1.83
N CYS A 89 -6.27 -3.26 1.06
CA CYS A 89 -6.13 -4.51 0.31
C CYS A 89 -5.66 -5.61 1.25
N VAL A 90 -6.35 -6.75 1.20
CA VAL A 90 -6.15 -7.86 2.13
C VAL A 90 -5.34 -8.99 1.49
N CYS A 91 -5.44 -9.13 0.17
CA CYS A 91 -4.88 -10.26 -0.56
C CYS A 91 -4.06 -9.81 -1.77
N ALA A 92 -3.02 -10.57 -2.13
CA ALA A 92 -2.27 -10.37 -3.37
C ALA A 92 -2.78 -11.28 -4.48
N CYS A 93 -2.77 -10.80 -5.73
CA CYS A 93 -3.13 -11.58 -6.89
C CYS A 93 -2.09 -12.69 -7.17
N LYS A 94 -2.54 -13.94 -7.19
CA LYS A 94 -1.68 -15.12 -7.47
C LYS A 94 -1.06 -15.06 -8.86
N LYS A 95 -1.82 -14.62 -9.87
CA LYS A 95 -1.36 -14.50 -11.27
C LYS A 95 -0.26 -13.46 -11.44
N CYS A 96 -0.33 -12.35 -10.70
CA CYS A 96 0.70 -11.31 -10.76
C CYS A 96 2.04 -11.73 -10.15
N LYS A 97 2.08 -12.85 -9.39
CA LYS A 97 3.29 -13.35 -8.71
C LYS A 97 4.07 -12.25 -7.99
N ILE A 98 3.35 -11.43 -7.21
CA ILE A 98 3.96 -10.31 -6.48
C ILE A 98 4.90 -10.89 -5.42
N PRO A 99 6.19 -10.50 -5.39
CA PRO A 99 7.12 -10.98 -4.38
C PRO A 99 6.67 -10.64 -2.95
N THR A 100 6.90 -11.55 -2.01
CA THR A 100 6.53 -11.40 -0.59
C THR A 100 7.13 -10.15 0.02
N TRP A 101 8.43 -9.89 -0.20
CA TRP A 101 9.10 -8.69 0.31
C TRP A 101 8.42 -7.39 -0.13
N LYS A 102 7.81 -7.36 -1.32
CA LYS A 102 7.12 -6.17 -1.85
C LYS A 102 5.79 -5.95 -1.13
N ILE A 103 5.09 -7.03 -0.82
CA ILE A 103 3.86 -7.03 -0.03
C ILE A 103 4.18 -6.60 1.40
N GLU A 104 5.22 -7.18 2.02
CA GLU A 104 5.67 -6.83 3.36
C GLU A 104 6.07 -5.36 3.44
N LYS A 105 6.86 -4.86 2.48
CA LYS A 105 7.24 -3.45 2.36
C LYS A 105 6.01 -2.56 2.22
N TYR A 106 5.05 -2.93 1.39
CA TYR A 106 3.80 -2.19 1.23
C TYR A 106 3.01 -2.14 2.54
N THR A 107 2.90 -3.27 3.25
CA THR A 107 2.16 -3.39 4.52
C THR A 107 2.85 -2.65 5.67
N SER A 108 4.18 -2.66 5.75
CA SER A 108 4.95 -1.98 6.80
C SER A 108 5.09 -0.47 6.59
N THR A 109 5.19 0.02 5.35
CA THR A 109 5.46 1.44 5.04
C THR A 109 4.31 2.37 5.42
N MET A 110 4.33 2.98 6.60
CA MET A 110 3.28 3.92 6.99
C MET A 110 3.44 5.25 6.25
N MET A 111 2.42 5.66 5.50
CA MET A 111 2.44 6.99 4.89
C MET A 111 1.96 8.01 5.94
N THR A 112 2.91 8.75 6.51
CA THR A 112 2.68 9.85 7.45
C THR A 112 2.37 11.15 6.70
N GLN A 113 2.04 12.23 7.42
CA GLN A 113 1.78 13.54 6.80
C GLN A 113 2.99 14.07 5.99
N LYS A 114 4.22 13.77 6.45
CA LYS A 114 5.47 14.13 5.75
C LYS A 114 5.81 13.16 4.60
N TRP A 115 5.06 12.07 4.46
CA TRP A 115 5.32 11.09 3.42
C TRP A 115 4.82 11.62 2.08
N GLY A 116 5.76 11.82 1.14
CA GLY A 116 5.47 12.33 -0.19
C GLY A 116 5.46 13.84 -0.34
N SER A 117 5.96 14.60 0.64
CA SER A 117 6.18 16.05 0.49
C SER A 117 7.16 16.39 -0.64
N ASN A 118 8.05 15.45 -0.98
CA ASN A 118 9.05 15.56 -2.05
C ASN A 118 8.75 14.64 -3.25
N LEU A 119 7.50 14.19 -3.43
CA LEU A 119 7.09 13.37 -4.60
C LEU A 119 6.52 14.23 -5.73
#